data_AF-A0A1C7LMY9-F1
#
_entry.id   AF-A0A1C7LMY9-F1
#
_cell.length_a   1.000
_cell.length_b   1.000
_cell.length_c   1.000
_cell.angle_alpha   90.00
_cell.angle_beta   90.00
_cell.angle_gamma   90.00
#
_symmetry.space_group_name_H-M   'P 1'
#
loop_
_entity.id
_entity.type
_entity.pdbx_description
1 polymer ?
#
loop_
_entity_poly.entity_id
_entity_poly.type
_entity_poly.pdbx_seq_one_letter_code
_entity_poly.pdbx_strand_id
1 'polypeptide(L)' 'MEVATNGITGINKKGQVLIFNVDEQTVIPYILMTLNNTELAFKLPIHADLLGADVLSISRR' A
#
# COMPACT_ATOMS: atom_id res chain seq x y z
N MET A 1 17.18 10.57 12.18
CA MET A 1 16.60 9.52 11.32
C MET A 1 15.15 9.40 11.73
N GLU A 2 14.26 10.02 10.98
CA GLU A 2 12.82 9.89 11.21
C GLU A 2 12.39 8.57 10.56
N VAL A 3 12.04 7.58 11.37
CA VAL A 3 11.45 6.34 10.86
C VAL A 3 9.99 6.69 10.60
N ALA A 4 9.62 6.79 9.32
CA ALA A 4 8.25 7.08 8.92
C ALA A 4 7.27 6.15 9.68
N THR A 5 6.43 6.75 10.51
CA THR A 5 5.61 6.11 11.54
C THR A 5 4.32 5.49 10.98
N ASN A 6 4.26 5.20 9.68
CA ASN A 6 3.03 4.84 8.97
C ASN A 6 2.79 3.32 8.91
N GLY A 7 3.49 2.56 9.74
CA GLY A 7 3.44 1.11 9.80
C GLY A 7 3.11 0.56 11.18
N ILE A 8 3.11 -0.77 11.28
CA ILE A 8 2.88 -1.50 12.52
C ILE A 8 4.22 -2.06 12.98
N THR A 9 4.57 -1.84 14.25
CA THR A 9 5.73 -2.46 14.88
C THR A 9 5.28 -3.50 15.90
N GLY A 10 5.87 -4.69 15.85
CA GLY A 10 5.56 -5.79 16.76
C GLY A 10 6.81 -6.51 17.24
N ILE A 11 6.71 -7.17 18.39
CA ILE A 11 7.80 -7.97 18.98
C ILE A 11 7.35 -9.42 19.04
N ASN A 12 8.19 -10.36 18.61
CA ASN A 12 7.89 -11.78 18.72
C ASN A 12 8.35 -12.37 20.07
N LYS A 13 7.90 -13.59 20.39
CA LYS A 13 8.31 -14.30 21.63
C LYS A 13 9.81 -14.56 21.75
N LYS A 14 10.58 -14.41 20.66
CA LYS A 14 12.05 -14.53 20.63
C LYS A 14 12.75 -13.18 20.88
N GLY A 15 12.01 -12.10 21.10
CA GLY A 15 12.56 -10.76 21.35
C GLY A 15 12.98 -9.99 20.09
N GLN A 16 12.62 -10.46 18.88
CA GLN A 16 12.92 -9.75 17.64
C GLN A 16 11.90 -8.63 17.41
N VAL A 17 12.39 -7.43 17.06
CA VAL A 17 11.56 -6.30 16.62
C VAL A 17 11.28 -6.44 15.13
N LEU A 18 10.00 -6.49 14.78
CA LEU A 18 9.50 -6.61 13.42
C LEU A 18 8.75 -5.32 13.08
N ILE A 19 9.07 -4.75 11.93
CA ILE A 19 8.43 -3.54 11.41
C ILE A 19 7.73 -3.91 10.12
N PHE A 20 6.45 -3.59 10.04
CA PHE A 20 5.60 -3.85 8.88
C PHE A 20 5.15 -2.51 8.31
N ASN A 21 5.41 -2.29 7.03
CA ASN A 21 4.92 -1.12 6.29
C ASN A 21 4.29 -1.60 4.98
N VAL A 22 3.39 -0.79 4.45
CA VAL A 22 2.88 -0.97 3.09
C VAL A 22 3.92 -0.40 2.13
N ASP A 23 4.22 -1.15 1.07
CA ASP A 23 5.01 -0.66 -0.04
C ASP A 23 4.08 -0.08 -1.11
N GLU A 24 4.12 1.24 -1.25
CA GLU A 24 3.23 2.02 -2.13
C GLU A 24 3.42 1.68 -3.61
N GLN A 25 4.59 1.16 -4.00
CA GLN A 25 4.88 0.80 -5.40
C GLN A 25 4.29 -0.57 -5.78
N THR A 26 4.09 -1.46 -4.80
CA THR A 26 3.71 -2.86 -5.06
C THR A 26 2.30 -3.20 -4.60
N VAL A 27 1.70 -2.39 -3.72
CA VAL A 27 0.35 -2.64 -3.18
C VAL A 27 -0.72 -2.67 -4.27
N ILE A 28 -0.69 -1.75 -5.24
CA ILE A 28 -1.69 -1.68 -6.31
C ILE A 28 -1.56 -2.82 -7.32
N PRO A 29 -0.36 -3.15 -7.84
CA PRO A 29 -0.16 -4.36 -8.63
C PRO A 29 -0.63 -5.63 -7.92
N TYR A 30 -0.39 -5.75 -6.61
CA TYR A 30 -0.82 -6.90 -5.84
C TYR A 30 -2.36 -7.02 -5.77
N ILE A 31 -3.07 -5.91 -5.55
CA ILE A 31 -4.53 -5.90 -5.54
C ILE A 31 -5.11 -6.30 -6.91
N LEU A 32 -4.50 -5.82 -8.00
CA LEU A 32 -4.96 -6.12 -9.36
C LEU A 32 -4.67 -7.57 -9.77
N MET A 33 -3.46 -8.08 -9.51
CA MET A 33 -3.00 -9.36 -10.04
C MET A 33 -3.31 -10.55 -9.11
N THR A 34 -3.28 -10.33 -7.79
CA THR A 34 -3.47 -11.40 -6.80
C THR A 34 -4.88 -11.41 -6.24
N LEU A 35 -5.39 -10.25 -5.81
CA LEU A 35 -6.75 -10.15 -5.26
C LEU A 35 -7.82 -10.03 -6.35
N ASN A 36 -7.41 -9.74 -7.60
CA ASN A 36 -8.30 -9.52 -8.74
C ASN A 36 -9.45 -8.54 -8.42
N ASN A 37 -9.16 -7.52 -7.60
CA ASN A 37 -10.14 -6.54 -7.14
C ASN A 37 -9.85 -5.17 -7.75
N THR A 38 -10.35 -4.99 -8.96
CA THR A 38 -10.17 -3.76 -9.73
C THR A 38 -10.78 -2.55 -9.03
N GLU A 39 -11.94 -2.69 -8.38
CA GLU A 39 -12.60 -1.57 -7.70
C GLU A 39 -11.74 -1.01 -6.55
N LEU A 40 -11.16 -1.89 -5.74
CA LEU A 40 -10.29 -1.49 -4.64
C LEU A 40 -8.97 -0.89 -5.15
N ALA A 41 -8.40 -1.46 -6.22
CA ALA A 41 -7.20 -0.92 -6.86
C ALA A 41 -7.39 0.49 -7.42
N PHE A 42 -8.62 0.87 -7.79
CA PHE A 42 -8.94 2.23 -8.24
C PHE A 42 -9.20 3.20 -7.08
N LYS A 43 -9.90 2.77 -6.03
CA LYS A 43 -10.28 3.65 -4.91
C LYS A 43 -9.12 3.93 -3.97
N LEU A 44 -8.29 2.92 -3.68
CA LEU A 44 -7.25 3.02 -2.66
C LEU A 44 -6.18 4.09 -2.97
N PRO A 45 -5.62 4.20 -4.20
CA PRO A 45 -4.62 5.20 -4.52
C PRO A 45 -5.09 6.65 -4.31
N ILE A 46 -6.36 6.91 -4.63
CA ILE A 46 -6.97 8.24 -4.54
C ILE A 46 -7.09 8.69 -3.08
N HIS A 47 -7.37 7.76 -2.17
CA HIS A 47 -7.56 8.06 -0.75
C HIS A 47 -6.25 8.09 0.05
N ALA A 48 -5.24 7.34 -0.38
CA ALA A 48 -3.99 7.16 0.35
C ALA A 48 -2.80 7.90 -0.30
N ASP A 49 -3.04 8.77 -1.27
CA ASP A 49 -2.02 9.54 -2.01
C ASP A 49 -0.90 8.65 -2.58
N LEU A 50 -1.27 7.47 -3.08
CA LEU A 50 -0.30 6.49 -3.56
C LEU A 50 0.18 6.84 -4.96
N LEU A 51 1.47 6.66 -5.20
CA LEU A 51 2.10 6.81 -6.51
C LEU A 51 1.36 5.96 -7.56
N GLY A 52 0.88 6.59 -8.64
CA GLY A 52 0.10 5.94 -9.69
C GLY A 52 -1.42 6.18 -9.63
N ALA A 53 -1.91 6.90 -8.61
CA ALA A 53 -3.31 7.36 -8.55
C ALA A 53 -3.68 8.25 -9.74
N ASP A 54 -2.74 9.07 -10.21
CA ASP A 54 -2.89 10.00 -11.33
C ASP A 54 -3.15 9.27 -12.66
N VAL A 55 -2.41 8.19 -12.95
CA VAL A 55 -2.56 7.40 -14.18
C VAL A 55 -3.93 6.70 -14.25
N LEU A 56 -4.40 6.17 -13.11
CA LEU A 56 -5.70 5.50 -13.02
C LEU A 56 -6.89 6.49 -13.10
N SER A 57 -6.69 7.73 -12.65
CA SER A 57 -7.72 8.79 -12.71
C SER A 57 -8.07 9.22 -14.14
N ILE A 58 -7.09 9.18 -15.06
CA ILE A 58 -7.23 9.69 -16.44
C ILE A 58 -8.04 8.71 -17.31
N SER A 59 -8.04 7.42 -16.99
CA SER A 59 -8.70 6.37 -17.77
C SER A 59 -10.24 6.42 -17.75
N ARG A 60 -10.84 7.28 -16.90
CA ARG A 60 -12.31 7.47 -16.79
C ARG A 60 -12.78 8.85 -17.31
N ARG A 61 -12.19 9.35 -18.39
CA ARG A 61 -12.74 10.45 -19.21
C ARG A 61 -13.20 9.93 -20.56
#